data_AF-A0A920TSJ5-F1
#
_entry.id   AF-A0A920TSJ5-F1
#
_cell.length_a   1.000
_cell.length_b   1.000
_cell.length_c   1.000
_cell.angle_alpha   90.00
_cell.angle_beta   90.00
_cell.angle_gamma   90.00
#
_symmetry.space_group_name_H-M   'P 1'
#
loop_
_entity.id
_entity.type
_entity.pdbx_description
1 polymer ?
#
loop_
_entity_poly.entity_id
_entity_poly.type
_entity_poly.pdbx_seq_one_letter_code
_entity_poly.pdbx_strand_id
1 'polypeptide(L)' 'MAEALIHANKRFDFFIFPGQRHGFGDMSNYWFWLRAEYFVKHLLGDDEWNPDLLQLQVEQPKTR' A
#
# COMPACT_ATOMS: atom_id res chain seq x y z
N MET A 1 -2.65 2.63 20.15
CA MET A 1 -2.53 1.27 19.59
C MET A 1 -1.08 0.95 19.20
N ALA A 2 -0.49 1.66 18.23
CA ALA A 2 0.89 1.39 17.79
C ALA A 2 1.94 1.44 18.92
N GLU A 3 1.87 2.45 19.79
CA GLU A 3 2.76 2.58 20.96
C GLU A 3 2.76 1.33 21.86
N ALA A 4 1.58 0.77 22.14
CA ALA A 4 1.46 -0.44 22.96
C ALA A 4 2.13 -1.65 22.29
N LEU A 5 2.07 -1.77 20.96
CA LEU A 5 2.76 -2.83 20.22
C LEU A 5 4.28 -2.66 20.29
N ILE A 6 4.77 -1.41 20.23
CA ILE A 6 6.20 -1.09 20.37
C ILE A 6 6.70 -1.50 21.77
N HIS A 7 6.03 -1.05 22.83
CA HIS A 7 6.42 -1.42 24.21
C HIS A 7 6.33 -2.93 24.47
N ALA A 8 5.43 -3.64 23.77
CA ALA A 8 5.30 -5.09 23.84
C ALA A 8 6.27 -5.87 22.93
N ASN A 9 7.19 -5.18 22.22
CA ASN A 9 8.11 -5.76 21.25
C ASN A 9 7.41 -6.61 20.17
N LYS A 10 6.26 -6.13 19.67
CA LYS A 10 5.51 -6.77 18.60
C LYS A 10 5.78 -6.06 17.28
N ARG A 11 6.11 -6.84 16.25
CA ARG A 11 6.29 -6.34 14.89
C ARG A 11 4.93 -5.99 14.28
N PHE A 12 4.89 -4.88 13.56
CA PHE A 12 3.74 -4.46 12.76
C PHE A 12 4.21 -3.57 11.62
N ASP A 13 3.43 -3.55 10.55
CA ASP A 13 3.58 -2.61 9.45
C ASP A 13 2.44 -1.59 9.49
N PHE A 14 2.73 -0.36 9.07
CA PHE A 14 1.78 0.75 9.16
C PHE A 14 1.86 1.63 7.92
N PHE A 15 0.69 1.98 7.37
CA PHE A 15 0.55 2.84 6.21
C PHE A 15 -0.16 4.13 6.61
N ILE A 16 0.38 5.26 6.16
CA ILE A 16 -0.23 6.59 6.30
C ILE A 16 -0.55 7.10 4.90
N PHE A 17 -1.77 7.60 4.71
CA PHE A 17 -2.21 8.26 3.48
C PHE A 17 -2.45 9.76 3.77
N PRO A 18 -1.47 10.63 3.53
CA PRO A 18 -1.57 12.05 3.86
C PRO A 18 -2.73 12.72 3.11
N GLY A 19 -3.43 13.64 3.79
CA GLY A 19 -4.55 14.38 3.21
C GLY A 19 -5.88 13.62 3.16
N GLN A 20 -5.89 12.31 3.45
CA GLN A 20 -7.11 11.51 3.50
C GLN A 20 -7.79 11.55 4.88
N ARG A 21 -9.13 11.50 4.89
CA ARG A 21 -9.93 11.33 6.12
C ARG A 21 -10.14 9.82 6.37
N HIS A 22 -11.34 9.41 6.83
CA HIS A 22 -11.63 8.00 7.06
C HIS A 22 -11.69 7.17 5.76
N GLY A 23 -12.10 7.80 4.65
CA GLY A 23 -12.01 7.21 3.32
C GLY A 23 -10.69 7.55 2.63
N PHE A 24 -10.33 6.77 1.61
CA PHE A 24 -9.09 6.92 0.86
C PHE A 24 -9.14 7.96 -0.26
N GLY A 25 -10.31 8.55 -0.54
CA GLY A 25 -10.47 9.63 -1.51
C GLY A 25 -9.87 9.33 -2.88
N ASP A 26 -9.05 10.26 -3.38
CA ASP A 26 -8.28 10.15 -4.62
C ASP A 26 -7.16 9.11 -4.57
N MET A 27 -6.78 8.63 -3.37
CA MET A 27 -5.79 7.55 -3.17
C MET A 27 -6.41 6.15 -3.17
N SER A 28 -7.70 5.99 -3.50
CA SER A 28 -8.39 4.69 -3.42
C SER A 28 -7.73 3.60 -4.29
N ASN A 29 -7.37 3.89 -5.55
CA ASN A 29 -6.68 2.93 -6.42
C ASN A 29 -5.26 2.64 -5.94
N TYR A 30 -4.56 3.66 -5.44
CA TYR A 30 -3.22 3.52 -4.87
C TYR A 30 -3.21 2.57 -3.66
N TRP A 31 -4.15 2.76 -2.72
CA TRP A 31 -4.31 1.87 -1.57
C TRP A 31 -4.69 0.44 -1.98
N PHE A 32 -5.55 0.26 -2.98
CA PHE A 32 -5.91 -1.07 -3.47
C PHE A 32 -4.68 -1.87 -3.90
N TRP A 33 -3.84 -1.28 -4.73
CA TRP A 33 -2.65 -1.96 -5.26
C TRP A 33 -1.56 -2.18 -4.20
N LEU A 34 -1.28 -1.18 -3.34
CA LEU A 34 -0.36 -1.37 -2.22
C LEU A 34 -0.77 -2.53 -1.32
N ARG A 35 -2.07 -2.68 -1.03
CA ARG A 35 -2.57 -3.78 -0.21
C ARG A 35 -2.43 -5.12 -0.92
N ALA A 36 -2.71 -5.17 -2.21
CA ALA A 36 -2.57 -6.38 -3.01
C ALA A 36 -1.11 -6.86 -3.01
N GLU A 37 -0.16 -5.97 -3.30
CA GLU A 37 1.29 -6.28 -3.28
C GLU A 37 1.77 -6.73 -1.90
N TYR A 38 1.28 -6.10 -0.83
CA TYR A 38 1.60 -6.54 0.53
C TYR A 38 1.18 -7.98 0.78
N PHE A 39 0.00 -8.41 0.31
CA PHE A 39 -0.40 -9.82 0.40
C PHE A 39 0.40 -10.72 -0.52
N VAL A 40 0.72 -10.30 -1.75
CA VAL A 40 1.59 -11.07 -2.65
C VAL A 40 2.92 -11.40 -1.95
N LYS A 41 3.55 -10.40 -1.35
CA LYS A 41 4.80 -10.56 -0.60
C LYS A 41 4.66 -11.43 0.65
N HIS A 42 3.67 -11.16 1.49
CA HIS A 42 3.61 -11.74 2.84
C HIS A 42 2.72 -12.98 2.96
N LEU A 43 1.85 -13.24 1.97
CA LEU A 43 0.99 -14.42 1.91
C LEU A 43 1.44 -15.42 0.83
N LEU A 44 1.81 -14.93 -0.37
CA LEU A 44 2.25 -15.80 -1.46
C LEU A 44 3.78 -16.01 -1.47
N GLY A 45 4.54 -15.13 -0.80
CA GLY A 45 5.99 -15.24 -0.70
C GLY A 45 6.74 -14.75 -1.95
N ASP A 46 6.06 -13.98 -2.81
CA ASP A 46 6.65 -13.40 -4.01
C ASP A 46 7.16 -11.99 -3.71
N ASP A 47 8.48 -11.81 -3.82
CA ASP A 47 9.18 -10.59 -3.44
C ASP A 47 9.59 -9.71 -4.63
N GLU A 48 8.96 -9.92 -5.79
CA GLU A 48 9.13 -9.04 -6.95
C GLU A 48 8.85 -7.57 -6.56
N TRP A 49 9.75 -6.67 -6.96
CA TRP A 49 9.70 -5.26 -6.61
C TRP A 49 9.94 -4.36 -7.81
N ASN A 50 9.15 -3.30 -7.93
CA ASN A 50 9.28 -2.25 -8.92
C ASN A 50 9.09 -0.88 -8.23
N PRO A 51 9.88 0.16 -8.56
CA PRO A 51 9.60 1.52 -8.07
C PRO A 51 8.24 2.07 -8.51
N ASP A 52 7.74 1.62 -9.65
CA ASP A 52 6.47 2.04 -10.23
C ASP A 52 5.35 1.03 -9.96
N LEU A 53 4.19 1.52 -9.54
CA LEU A 53 2.93 0.77 -9.57
C LEU A 53 2.39 0.76 -11.00
N LEU A 54 2.88 -0.17 -11.81
CA LEU A 54 2.58 -0.27 -13.24
C LEU A 54 1.07 -0.29 -13.53
N GLN A 55 0.28 -0.90 -12.64
CA GLN A 55 -1.17 -1.01 -12.78
C GLN A 55 -1.86 0.35 -12.77
N LEU A 56 -1.33 1.33 -12.03
CA LEU A 56 -1.84 2.70 -12.04
C LEU A 56 -1.45 3.46 -13.31
N GLN A 57 -0.35 3.09 -13.96
CA GLN A 57 0.06 3.70 -15.23
C GLN A 57 -0.77 3.19 -16.40
N VAL A 58 -1.22 1.93 -16.36
CA VAL A 58 -2.11 1.34 -17.39
C VAL A 58 -3.47 2.05 -17.43
N GLU A 59 -3.98 2.46 -16.26
CA GLU A 59 -5.25 3.19 -16.16
C GLU A 59 -5.16 4.64 -16.67
N GLN A 60 -3.96 5.21 -16.78
CA GLN A 60 -3.82 6.58 -17.28
C GLN A 60 -3.90 6.62 -18.81
N PRO A 61 -4.60 7.63 -19.37
CA PRO A 61 -4.59 7.83 -20.81
C PRO A 61 -3.16 8.10 -21.27
N LYS A 62 -2.66 7.30 -22.22
CA LYS A 62 -1.37 7.55 -22.86
C LYS A 62 -1.49 8.84 -23.67
N THR A 63 -0.87 9.91 -23.18
CA THR A 63 -0.71 11.13 -23.96
C THR A 63 0.13 10.80 -25.19
N ARG A 64 -0.40 11.14 -26.37
CA ARG A 64 0.26 10.92 -27.67
C ARG A 64 1.48 11.82 -27.83
#